data_AF-A0AAD5DQE2-F1
#
_entry.id   AF-A0AAD5DQE2-F1
#
_cell.length_a   1.000
_cell.length_b   1.000
_cell.length_c   1.000
_cell.angle_alpha   90.00
_cell.angle_beta   90.00
_cell.angle_gamma   90.00
#
_symmetry.space_group_name_H-M   'P 1'
#
loop_
_entity.id
_entity.type
_entity.pdbx_description
1 polymer ?
#
loop_
_entity_poly.entity_id
_entity_poly.type
_entity_poly.pdbx_seq_one_letter_code
_entity_poly.pdbx_strand_id
1 'polypeptide(L)'
;MLPQTVIDALSARLAALPDLRLPAQLRQGGASGERRRDYLTRLLQHDPGVFLERHGSELTADERRQFDCLRGDYEVQFYLRLLDEQEDAGKQAAVARNRRLAYMNRLEAEGAYFSEAEMRERQPGLYHHFIGQATAQPGEDKAAAAEAGPSFVRISEAEAQENAAAFLDTMRQRFLAGQDAGVDYAAIDADAELDEDWAAQQQQDAEDAYFADA
;
A
#
# COMPACT_ATOMS: atom_id res chain seq x y z
N MET A 1 18.04 -22.82 23.66
CA MET A 1 16.69 -23.25 24.10
C MET A 1 15.94 -22.01 24.54
N LEU A 2 14.70 -21.82 24.08
CA LEU A 2 13.88 -20.67 24.45
C LEU A 2 13.43 -20.76 25.92
N PRO A 3 13.35 -19.64 26.67
CA PRO A 3 12.79 -19.64 28.02
C PRO A 3 11.32 -20.06 28.02
N GLN A 4 10.90 -20.85 29.02
CA GLN A 4 9.51 -21.31 29.09
C GLN A 4 8.50 -20.15 29.22
N THR A 5 8.89 -19.07 29.90
CA THR A 5 8.08 -17.85 30.02
C THR A 5 7.79 -17.20 28.66
N VAL A 6 8.76 -17.22 27.75
CA VAL A 6 8.61 -16.75 26.37
C VAL A 6 7.67 -17.65 25.59
N ILE A 7 7.86 -18.97 25.70
CA ILE A 7 7.02 -19.95 25.00
C ILE A 7 5.55 -19.82 25.43
N ASP A 8 5.29 -19.70 26.73
CA ASP A 8 3.95 -19.56 27.27
C ASP A 8 3.29 -18.23 26.84
N ALA A 9 4.06 -17.14 26.80
CA ALA A 9 3.57 -15.83 26.37
C ALA A 9 3.22 -15.82 24.86
N LEU A 10 4.14 -16.27 24.01
CA LEU A 10 3.95 -16.30 22.56
C LEU A 10 2.81 -17.23 22.15
N SER A 11 2.76 -18.44 22.71
CA SER A 11 1.70 -19.41 22.42
C SER A 11 0.33 -18.88 22.84
N ALA A 12 0.21 -18.22 24.01
CA ALA A 12 -1.05 -17.65 24.48
C ALA A 12 -1.52 -16.49 23.59
N ARG A 13 -0.63 -15.56 23.24
CA ARG A 13 -0.98 -14.41 22.40
C ARG A 13 -1.41 -14.86 21.00
N LEU A 14 -0.61 -15.71 20.34
CA LEU A 14 -0.91 -16.16 18.99
C LEU A 14 -2.16 -17.04 18.92
N ALA A 15 -2.42 -17.87 19.94
CA ALA A 15 -3.64 -18.69 19.99
C ALA A 15 -4.93 -17.85 20.05
N ALA A 16 -4.86 -16.62 20.57
CA ALA A 16 -5.97 -15.69 20.62
C ALA A 16 -6.26 -14.99 19.27
N LEU A 17 -5.35 -15.08 18.29
CA LEU A 17 -5.56 -14.49 16.97
C LEU A 17 -6.62 -15.29 16.19
N PRO A 18 -7.67 -14.64 15.66
CA PRO A 18 -8.75 -15.32 14.94
C PRO A 18 -8.28 -15.90 13.60
N ASP A 19 -7.39 -15.19 12.91
CA ASP A 19 -6.97 -15.48 11.54
C ASP A 19 -5.63 -16.22 11.44
N LEU A 20 -5.13 -16.77 12.56
CA LEU A 20 -3.89 -17.53 12.57
C LEU A 20 -4.00 -18.74 11.62
N ARG A 21 -3.09 -18.83 10.65
CA ARG A 21 -3.04 -19.92 9.69
C ARG A 21 -2.66 -21.23 10.38
N LEU A 22 -3.64 -22.12 10.55
CA LEU A 22 -3.47 -23.39 11.25
C LEU A 22 -3.79 -24.61 10.36
N PRO A 23 -3.22 -25.79 10.67
CA PRO A 23 -3.67 -27.06 10.08
C PRO A 23 -5.19 -27.23 10.19
N ALA A 24 -5.82 -27.85 9.17
CA ALA A 24 -7.27 -27.96 9.07
C ALA A 24 -7.92 -28.61 10.32
N GLN A 25 -7.21 -29.54 10.95
CA GLN A 25 -7.62 -30.27 12.15
C GLN A 25 -7.78 -29.37 13.39
N LEU A 26 -7.11 -28.20 13.41
CA LEU A 26 -7.13 -27.25 14.53
C LEU A 26 -8.11 -26.08 14.30
N ARG A 27 -8.78 -26.03 13.13
CA ARG A 27 -9.72 -24.95 12.77
C ARG A 27 -11.15 -25.21 13.24
N GLN A 28 -11.53 -26.45 13.57
CA GLN A 28 -12.91 -26.82 13.92
C GLN A 28 -13.06 -27.15 15.42
N GLY A 29 -13.97 -26.44 16.11
CA GLY A 29 -14.43 -26.74 17.47
C GLY A 29 -14.28 -25.60 18.49
N GLY A 30 -15.21 -25.51 19.45
CA GLY A 30 -15.24 -24.45 20.49
C GLY A 30 -14.13 -24.51 21.55
N ALA A 31 -13.32 -25.58 21.57
CA ALA A 31 -12.13 -25.73 22.41
C ALA A 31 -10.83 -25.46 21.60
N SER A 32 -10.89 -24.56 20.63
CA SER A 32 -9.79 -24.31 19.69
C SER A 32 -8.61 -23.59 20.36
N GLY A 33 -8.85 -22.67 21.30
CA GLY A 33 -7.79 -21.85 21.92
C GLY A 33 -6.71 -22.66 22.64
N GLU A 34 -7.10 -23.59 23.52
CA GLU A 34 -6.12 -24.42 24.26
C GLU A 34 -5.34 -25.35 23.34
N ARG A 35 -6.01 -26.02 22.38
CA ARG A 35 -5.34 -26.89 21.42
C ARG A 35 -4.39 -26.12 20.49
N ARG A 36 -4.76 -24.91 20.10
CA ARG A 36 -3.90 -23.98 19.35
C ARG A 36 -2.66 -23.66 20.17
N ARG A 37 -2.84 -23.28 21.44
CA ARG A 37 -1.74 -22.98 22.35
C ARG A 37 -0.80 -24.17 22.49
N ASP A 38 -1.33 -25.36 22.75
CA ASP A 38 -0.53 -26.58 22.90
C ASP A 38 0.27 -26.92 21.64
N TYR A 39 -0.33 -26.75 20.45
CA TYR A 39 0.36 -26.94 19.18
C TYR A 39 1.53 -25.96 19.02
N LEU A 40 1.31 -24.67 19.30
CA LEU A 40 2.35 -23.64 19.21
C LEU A 40 3.46 -23.87 20.23
N THR A 41 3.11 -24.22 21.47
CA THR A 41 4.07 -24.56 22.54
C THR A 41 5.00 -25.68 22.12
N ARG A 42 4.45 -26.78 21.56
CA ARG A 42 5.26 -27.90 21.07
C ARG A 42 6.19 -27.49 19.94
N LEU A 43 5.70 -26.66 19.00
CA LEU A 43 6.51 -26.21 17.87
C LEU A 43 7.66 -25.32 18.32
N LEU A 44 7.41 -24.38 19.25
CA LEU A 44 8.44 -23.52 19.84
C LEU A 44 9.50 -24.31 20.64
N GLN A 45 9.11 -25.42 21.27
CA GLN A 45 10.02 -26.25 22.06
C GLN A 45 10.89 -27.18 21.21
N HIS A 46 10.34 -27.73 20.13
CA HIS A 46 11.03 -28.76 19.33
C HIS A 46 11.64 -28.21 18.04
N ASP A 47 10.90 -27.36 17.30
CA ASP A 47 11.26 -26.92 15.95
C ASP A 47 11.02 -25.41 15.77
N PRO A 48 11.82 -24.55 16.43
CA PRO A 48 11.65 -23.09 16.37
C PRO A 48 11.83 -22.52 14.96
N GLY A 49 12.61 -23.16 14.07
CA GLY A 49 12.73 -22.78 12.67
C GLY A 49 11.41 -22.92 11.90
N VAL A 50 10.74 -24.08 12.04
CA VAL A 50 9.41 -24.33 11.44
C VAL A 50 8.35 -23.40 12.02
N PHE A 51 8.46 -23.05 13.30
CA PHE A 51 7.61 -22.03 13.90
C PHE A 51 7.75 -20.68 13.20
N LEU A 52 8.98 -20.20 13.02
CA LEU A 52 9.26 -18.92 12.37
C LEU A 52 8.83 -18.89 10.90
N GLU A 53 9.04 -19.99 10.16
CA GLU A 53 8.57 -20.12 8.77
C GLU A 53 7.05 -19.88 8.66
N ARG A 54 6.27 -20.44 9.58
CA ARG A 54 4.79 -20.47 9.47
C ARG A 54 4.09 -19.34 10.17
N HIS A 55 4.64 -18.89 11.30
CA HIS A 55 4.01 -17.96 12.22
C HIS A 55 4.86 -16.72 12.47
N GLY A 56 6.04 -16.61 11.85
CA GLY A 56 6.95 -15.48 12.05
C GLY A 56 6.40 -14.13 11.59
N SER A 57 5.49 -14.10 10.61
CA SER A 57 4.81 -12.88 10.15
C SER A 57 3.90 -12.26 11.22
N GLU A 58 3.44 -13.07 12.18
CA GLU A 58 2.54 -12.65 13.27
C GLU A 58 3.32 -12.17 14.52
N LEU A 59 4.66 -12.20 14.46
CA LEU A 59 5.54 -11.77 15.54
C LEU A 59 5.91 -10.30 15.39
N THR A 60 5.85 -9.58 16.50
CA THR A 60 6.41 -8.24 16.61
C THR A 60 7.94 -8.27 16.63
N ALA A 61 8.58 -7.14 16.33
CA ALA A 61 10.05 -7.03 16.36
C ALA A 61 10.64 -7.42 17.73
N ASP A 62 9.99 -7.04 18.83
CA ASP A 62 10.44 -7.39 20.18
C ASP A 62 10.31 -8.89 20.49
N GLU A 63 9.30 -9.56 19.94
CA GLU A 63 9.15 -11.00 20.08
C GLU A 63 10.18 -11.77 19.25
N ARG A 64 10.52 -11.29 18.05
CA ARG A 64 11.60 -11.87 17.25
C ARG A 64 12.95 -11.83 17.96
N ARG A 65 13.24 -10.75 18.71
CA ARG A 65 14.44 -10.64 19.57
C ARG A 65 14.50 -11.71 20.66
N GLN A 66 13.38 -12.28 21.09
CA GLN A 66 13.37 -13.35 22.09
C GLN A 66 14.00 -14.65 21.56
N PHE A 67 14.13 -14.80 20.24
CA PHE A 67 14.83 -15.92 19.57
C PHE A 67 16.35 -15.71 19.47
N ASP A 68 16.90 -14.60 19.97
CA ASP A 68 18.34 -14.31 19.90
C ASP A 68 19.20 -15.40 20.56
N CYS A 69 18.67 -16.08 21.58
CA CYS A 69 19.33 -17.21 22.24
C CYS A 69 19.45 -18.47 21.35
N LEU A 70 18.79 -18.48 20.19
CA LEU A 70 18.83 -19.55 19.19
C LEU A 70 19.60 -19.15 17.92
N ARG A 71 20.32 -18.03 17.91
CA ARG A 71 21.11 -17.58 16.74
C ARG A 71 22.21 -18.54 16.27
N GLY A 72 22.54 -19.56 17.06
CA GLY A 72 23.44 -20.64 16.64
C GLY A 72 22.80 -21.65 15.66
N ASP A 73 21.48 -21.63 15.53
CA ASP A 73 20.73 -22.42 14.57
C ASP A 73 20.60 -21.66 13.24
N TYR A 74 21.03 -22.30 12.15
CA TYR A 74 21.02 -21.71 10.82
C TYR A 74 19.60 -21.39 10.33
N GLU A 75 18.63 -22.28 10.55
CA GLU A 75 17.26 -22.09 10.07
C GLU A 75 16.59 -20.92 10.79
N VAL A 76 16.74 -20.88 12.12
CA VAL A 76 16.22 -19.78 12.94
C VAL A 76 16.83 -18.46 12.50
N GLN A 77 18.15 -18.40 12.33
CA GLN A 77 18.82 -17.18 11.89
C GLN A 77 18.37 -16.74 10.49
N PHE A 78 18.18 -17.68 9.57
CA PHE A 78 17.70 -17.39 8.21
C PHE A 78 16.31 -16.74 8.24
N TYR A 79 15.36 -17.34 8.96
CA TYR A 79 13.99 -16.81 9.01
C TYR A 79 13.89 -15.48 9.76
N LEU A 80 14.65 -15.27 10.84
CA LEU A 80 14.70 -13.97 11.51
C LEU A 80 15.18 -12.86 10.55
N ARG A 81 16.25 -13.12 9.79
CA ARG A 81 16.75 -12.16 8.81
C ARG A 81 15.73 -11.88 7.72
N LEU A 82 15.09 -12.92 7.18
CA LEU A 82 14.06 -12.78 6.14
C LEU A 82 12.88 -11.91 6.62
N LEU A 83 12.43 -12.10 7.86
CA LEU A 83 11.34 -11.31 8.44
C LEU A 83 11.73 -9.85 8.66
N ASP A 84 12.95 -9.60 9.14
CA ASP A 84 13.45 -8.24 9.32
C ASP A 84 13.62 -7.52 7.96
N GLU A 85 14.15 -8.20 6.93
CA GLU A 85 14.25 -7.66 5.57
C GLU A 85 12.89 -7.33 4.97
N GLN A 86 11.86 -8.17 5.18
CA GLN A 86 10.51 -7.89 4.71
C GLN A 86 9.87 -6.71 5.45
N GLU A 87 10.06 -6.61 6.77
CA GLU A 87 9.55 -5.48 7.54
C GLU A 87 10.23 -4.17 7.14
N ASP A 88 11.54 -4.19 6.95
CA ASP A 88 12.32 -3.02 6.51
C ASP A 88 11.96 -2.61 5.09
N ALA A 89 11.78 -3.57 4.17
CA ALA A 89 11.27 -3.28 2.82
C ALA A 89 9.87 -2.64 2.86
N GLY A 90 8.99 -3.12 3.75
CA GLY A 90 7.66 -2.55 3.97
C GLY A 90 7.73 -1.12 4.49
N LYS A 91 8.59 -0.85 5.48
CA LYS A 91 8.84 0.50 6.01
C LYS A 91 9.41 1.42 4.94
N GLN A 92 10.41 0.97 4.18
CA GLN A 92 11.01 1.74 3.09
C GLN A 92 9.99 2.06 1.99
N ALA A 93 9.13 1.10 1.61
CA ALA A 93 8.06 1.34 0.65
C ALA A 93 7.03 2.36 1.16
N ALA A 94 6.69 2.32 2.46
CA ALA A 94 5.82 3.31 3.07
C ALA A 94 6.45 4.71 3.09
N VAL A 95 7.72 4.82 3.48
CA VAL A 95 8.48 6.08 3.47
C VAL A 95 8.56 6.65 2.05
N ALA A 96 8.93 5.84 1.05
CA ALA A 96 8.95 6.25 -0.35
C ALA A 96 7.59 6.76 -0.82
N ARG A 97 6.50 6.04 -0.50
CA ARG A 97 5.14 6.47 -0.86
C ARG A 97 4.76 7.79 -0.19
N ASN A 98 5.14 8.00 1.08
CA ASN A 98 4.87 9.24 1.81
C ASN A 98 5.67 10.42 1.23
N ARG A 99 6.95 10.22 0.90
CA ARG A 99 7.78 11.24 0.22
C ARG A 99 7.22 11.61 -1.13
N ARG A 100 6.83 10.62 -1.94
CA ARG A 100 6.14 10.84 -3.22
C ARG A 100 4.83 11.62 -3.01
N LEU A 101 4.06 11.35 -1.96
CA LEU A 101 2.85 12.10 -1.66
C LEU A 101 3.15 13.57 -1.34
N ALA A 102 4.17 13.84 -0.50
CA ALA A 102 4.58 15.21 -0.19
C ALA A 102 5.02 15.97 -1.46
N TYR A 103 5.83 15.33 -2.30
CA TYR A 103 6.26 15.92 -3.58
C TYR A 103 5.09 16.14 -4.55
N MET A 104 4.16 15.18 -4.63
CA MET A 104 2.95 15.31 -5.43
C MET A 104 2.11 16.52 -5.01
N ASN A 105 1.93 16.73 -3.71
CA ASN A 105 1.19 17.89 -3.18
C ASN A 105 1.86 19.22 -3.56
N ARG A 106 3.20 19.30 -3.54
CA ARG A 106 3.93 20.47 -4.04
C ARG A 106 3.63 20.72 -5.52
N LEU A 107 3.68 19.68 -6.35
CA LEU A 107 3.37 19.77 -7.78
C LEU A 107 1.92 20.18 -8.05
N GLU A 108 0.97 19.74 -7.22
CA GLU A 108 -0.43 20.16 -7.31
C GLU A 108 -0.62 21.63 -6.95
N ALA A 109 0.08 22.12 -5.93
CA ALA A 109 0.06 23.53 -5.57
C ALA A 109 0.67 24.43 -6.66
N GLU A 110 1.69 23.95 -7.37
CA GLU A 110 2.27 24.63 -8.54
C GLU A 110 1.34 24.59 -9.77
N GLY A 111 0.54 23.54 -9.91
CA GLY A 111 -0.51 23.40 -10.92
C GLY A 111 -0.04 23.06 -12.34
N ALA A 112 1.27 22.99 -12.59
CA ALA A 112 1.82 22.67 -13.92
C ALA A 112 1.70 21.17 -14.24
N TYR A 113 2.22 20.30 -13.37
CA TYR A 113 2.37 18.87 -13.63
C TYR A 113 1.05 18.12 -13.82
N PHE A 114 0.04 18.46 -13.01
CA PHE A 114 -1.32 17.87 -13.09
C PHE A 114 -2.28 18.71 -13.96
N SER A 115 -1.75 19.59 -14.81
CA SER A 115 -2.58 20.26 -15.81
C SER A 115 -3.06 19.26 -16.88
N GLU A 116 -4.22 19.53 -17.47
CA GLU A 116 -4.80 18.65 -18.49
C GLU A 116 -3.85 18.42 -19.68
N ALA A 117 -3.14 19.46 -20.12
CA ALA A 117 -2.20 19.40 -21.22
C ALA A 117 -1.01 18.48 -20.90
N GLU A 118 -0.36 18.65 -19.75
CA GLU A 118 0.77 17.83 -19.31
C GLU A 118 0.36 16.37 -19.08
N MET A 119 -0.81 16.14 -18.47
CA MET A 119 -1.31 14.77 -18.26
C MET A 119 -1.64 14.08 -19.59
N ARG A 120 -2.20 14.82 -20.56
CA ARG A 120 -2.49 14.31 -21.91
C ARG A 120 -1.22 13.96 -22.67
N GLU A 121 -0.18 14.78 -22.58
CA GLU A 121 1.11 14.52 -23.23
C GLU A 121 1.77 13.27 -22.65
N ARG A 122 1.77 13.14 -21.32
CA ARG A 122 2.38 11.99 -20.63
C ARG A 122 1.59 10.69 -20.81
N GLN A 123 0.26 10.76 -20.84
CA GLN A 123 -0.63 9.59 -20.91
C GLN A 123 -1.77 9.78 -21.93
N PRO A 124 -1.48 9.85 -23.23
CA PRO A 124 -2.48 10.11 -24.27
C PRO A 124 -3.57 9.04 -24.33
N GLY A 125 -3.22 7.78 -24.03
CA GLY A 125 -4.19 6.67 -24.01
C GLY A 125 -5.19 6.76 -22.87
N LEU A 126 -4.73 7.11 -21.65
CA LEU A 126 -5.63 7.31 -20.51
C LEU A 126 -6.48 8.56 -20.69
N TYR A 127 -5.90 9.64 -21.22
CA TYR A 127 -6.65 10.84 -21.54
C TYR A 127 -7.78 10.55 -22.54
N HIS A 128 -7.51 9.81 -23.62
CA HIS A 128 -8.56 9.44 -24.57
C HIS A 128 -9.64 8.55 -23.93
N HIS A 129 -9.26 7.64 -23.03
CA HIS A 129 -10.21 6.77 -22.34
C HIS A 129 -11.21 7.54 -21.48
N PHE A 130 -10.73 8.48 -20.65
CA PHE A 130 -11.58 9.23 -19.73
C PHE A 130 -12.18 10.50 -20.36
N ILE A 131 -11.37 11.29 -21.07
CA ILE A 131 -11.74 12.63 -21.55
C ILE A 131 -12.11 12.63 -23.03
N GLY A 132 -11.60 11.68 -23.83
CA GLY A 132 -11.73 11.68 -25.29
C GLY A 132 -13.16 11.72 -25.83
N GLN A 133 -14.14 11.25 -25.06
CA GLN A 133 -15.57 11.32 -25.40
C GLN A 133 -16.21 12.68 -25.07
N ALA A 134 -15.66 13.41 -24.11
CA ALA A 134 -16.12 14.73 -23.68
C ALA A 134 -15.65 15.84 -24.63
N THR A 135 -14.40 15.76 -25.11
CA THR A 135 -13.76 16.76 -25.97
C THR A 135 -14.05 16.61 -27.45
N ALA A 136 -14.86 15.62 -27.84
CA ALA A 136 -15.30 15.45 -29.21
C ALA A 136 -16.25 16.60 -29.57
N GLN A 137 -15.69 17.77 -29.88
CA GLN A 137 -16.46 18.90 -30.41
C GLN A 137 -16.88 18.60 -31.85
N PRO A 138 -18.11 18.99 -32.24
CA PRO A 138 -18.55 18.88 -33.62
C PRO A 138 -17.89 19.97 -34.46
N GLY A 139 -16.98 19.58 -35.34
CA GLY A 139 -16.80 20.22 -36.65
C GLY A 139 -15.43 20.81 -36.96
N GLU A 140 -14.52 20.00 -37.51
CA GLU A 140 -13.49 20.43 -38.47
C GLU A 140 -13.31 19.37 -39.57
N ASP A 141 -14.39 19.07 -40.30
CA ASP A 141 -14.34 18.51 -41.66
C ASP A 141 -15.63 18.93 -42.40
N LYS A 142 -15.70 20.20 -42.78
CA LYS A 142 -16.65 20.64 -43.81
C LYS A 142 -16.17 20.09 -45.16
N ALA A 143 -16.54 18.86 -45.51
CA ALA A 143 -16.87 18.43 -46.89
C ALA A 143 -16.95 16.89 -47.11
N ALA A 144 -17.48 16.06 -46.19
CA ALA A 144 -17.85 14.67 -46.57
C ALA A 144 -18.70 13.97 -45.50
N ALA A 145 -19.97 14.37 -45.31
CA ALA A 145 -20.88 13.60 -44.44
C ALA A 145 -22.35 13.78 -44.85
N ALA A 146 -22.68 13.33 -46.06
CA ALA A 146 -24.01 12.82 -46.36
C ALA A 146 -23.79 11.33 -46.64
N GLU A 147 -24.48 10.44 -45.91
CA GLU A 147 -24.38 8.97 -46.00
C GLU A 147 -23.37 8.27 -45.05
N ALA A 148 -23.46 8.51 -43.74
CA ALA A 148 -23.24 7.51 -42.67
C ALA A 148 -23.55 8.16 -41.31
N GLY A 149 -24.56 7.69 -40.59
CA GLY A 149 -24.90 8.23 -39.28
C GLY A 149 -23.83 7.94 -38.22
N PRO A 150 -23.66 8.81 -37.21
CA PRO A 150 -23.04 8.38 -35.96
C PRO A 150 -23.93 8.73 -34.75
N SER A 151 -24.15 7.73 -33.91
CA SER A 151 -24.59 7.92 -32.52
C SER A 151 -23.50 8.69 -31.78
N PHE A 152 -23.56 10.02 -31.81
CA PHE A 152 -22.70 10.87 -30.99
C PHE A 152 -23.30 10.92 -29.59
N VAL A 153 -22.77 10.12 -28.66
CA VAL A 153 -23.15 10.20 -27.26
C VAL A 153 -22.55 11.49 -26.72
N ARG A 154 -23.34 12.56 -26.66
CA ARG A 154 -22.97 13.74 -25.86
C ARG A 154 -23.15 13.37 -24.40
N ILE A 155 -22.03 13.20 -23.71
CA ILE A 155 -22.05 13.10 -22.25
C ILE A 155 -22.41 14.47 -21.66
N SER A 156 -23.10 14.46 -20.52
CA SER A 156 -23.44 15.66 -19.78
C SER A 156 -22.20 16.33 -19.18
N GLU A 157 -22.32 17.59 -18.80
CA GLU A 157 -21.24 18.32 -18.10
C GLU A 157 -20.87 17.64 -16.78
N ALA A 158 -21.85 17.09 -16.07
CA ALA A 158 -21.62 16.33 -14.85
C ALA A 158 -20.79 15.06 -15.11
N GLU A 159 -21.14 14.28 -16.14
CA GLU A 159 -20.36 13.10 -16.53
C GLU A 159 -18.94 13.47 -17.00
N ALA A 160 -18.78 14.60 -17.69
CA ALA A 160 -17.47 15.10 -18.09
C ALA A 160 -16.61 15.48 -16.86
N GLN A 161 -17.21 16.10 -15.84
CA GLN A 161 -16.53 16.41 -14.58
C GLN A 161 -16.15 15.15 -13.81
N GLU A 162 -17.03 14.16 -13.74
CA GLU A 162 -16.75 12.86 -13.10
C GLU A 162 -15.60 12.12 -13.82
N ASN A 163 -15.62 12.10 -15.15
CA ASN A 163 -14.55 11.51 -15.95
C ASN A 163 -13.21 12.24 -15.75
N ALA A 164 -13.23 13.58 -15.66
CA ALA A 164 -12.04 14.37 -15.37
C ALA A 164 -11.49 14.09 -13.97
N ALA A 165 -12.36 13.97 -12.97
CA ALA A 165 -11.95 13.59 -11.62
C ALA A 165 -11.35 12.17 -11.57
N ALA A 166 -11.96 11.21 -12.26
CA ALA A 166 -11.46 9.84 -12.34
C ALA A 166 -10.10 9.76 -13.07
N PHE A 167 -9.92 10.57 -14.12
CA PHE A 167 -8.63 10.69 -14.82
C PHE A 167 -7.55 11.23 -13.87
N LEU A 168 -7.83 12.32 -13.16
CA LEU A 168 -6.90 12.92 -12.20
C LEU A 168 -6.54 11.94 -11.08
N ASP A 169 -7.51 11.24 -10.51
CA ASP A 169 -7.27 10.23 -9.48
C ASP A 169 -6.37 9.10 -10.00
N THR A 170 -6.62 8.62 -11.22
CA THR A 170 -5.76 7.62 -11.88
C THR A 170 -4.33 8.14 -12.02
N MET A 171 -4.14 9.40 -12.41
CA MET A 171 -2.81 10.01 -12.54
C MET A 171 -2.11 10.14 -11.19
N ARG A 172 -2.82 10.52 -10.12
CA ARG A 172 -2.28 10.55 -8.75
C ARG A 172 -1.83 9.17 -8.28
N GLN A 173 -2.66 8.15 -8.48
CA GLN A 173 -2.31 6.78 -8.09
C GLN A 173 -1.07 6.27 -8.83
N ARG A 174 -0.96 6.56 -10.13
CA ARG A 174 0.23 6.23 -10.92
C ARG A 174 1.48 6.95 -10.43
N PHE A 175 1.35 8.23 -10.06
CA PHE A 175 2.45 9.00 -9.50
C PHE A 175 2.97 8.35 -8.21
N LEU A 176 2.08 8.06 -7.26
CA LEU A 176 2.43 7.40 -6.00
C LEU A 176 3.03 6.01 -6.22
N ALA A 177 2.55 5.28 -7.22
CA ALA A 177 3.07 3.97 -7.61
C ALA A 177 4.45 4.04 -8.30
N GLY A 178 4.96 5.22 -8.64
CA GLY A 178 6.25 5.37 -9.32
C GLY A 178 6.21 5.05 -10.81
N GLN A 179 5.07 5.30 -11.47
CA GLN A 179 4.80 4.82 -12.84
C GLN A 179 4.80 5.92 -13.91
N ASP A 180 5.05 7.19 -13.55
CA ASP A 180 5.10 8.26 -14.54
C ASP A 180 6.50 8.37 -15.16
N ALA A 181 6.54 8.33 -16.49
CA ALA A 181 7.76 8.54 -17.24
C ALA A 181 8.23 9.99 -17.10
N GLY A 182 9.55 10.19 -16.99
CA GLY A 182 10.16 11.51 -16.86
C GLY A 182 10.30 12.00 -15.42
N VAL A 183 9.77 11.27 -14.44
CA VAL A 183 9.96 11.56 -13.01
C VAL A 183 11.10 10.72 -12.45
N ASP A 184 12.06 11.36 -11.78
CA ASP A 184 13.13 10.68 -11.07
C ASP A 184 12.67 10.26 -9.67
N TYR A 185 11.95 9.14 -9.60
CA TYR A 185 11.49 8.59 -8.32
C TYR A 185 12.63 8.17 -7.40
N ALA A 186 13.81 7.83 -7.92
CA ALA A 186 14.94 7.45 -7.08
C ALA A 186 15.46 8.67 -6.29
N ALA A 187 15.48 9.85 -6.92
CA ALA A 187 15.80 11.10 -6.24
C ALA A 187 14.74 11.46 -5.19
N ILE A 188 13.45 11.37 -5.54
CA ILE A 188 12.33 11.68 -4.63
C ILE A 188 12.32 10.72 -3.44
N ASP A 189 12.49 9.42 -3.66
CA ASP A 189 12.47 8.40 -2.61
C ASP A 189 13.66 8.54 -1.65
N ALA A 190 14.76 9.16 -2.09
CA ALA A 190 15.95 9.41 -1.27
C ALA A 190 15.93 10.76 -0.55
N ASP A 191 15.01 11.67 -0.89
CA ASP A 191 14.92 13.00 -0.33
C ASP A 191 14.27 12.98 1.06
N ALA A 192 15.09 13.14 2.09
CA ALA A 192 14.63 13.15 3.48
C ALA A 192 13.94 14.47 3.89
N GLU A 193 14.11 15.57 3.14
CA GLU A 193 13.45 16.84 3.47
C GLU A 193 11.92 16.73 3.31
N LEU A 194 11.46 15.83 2.43
CA LEU A 194 10.04 15.54 2.23
C LEU A 194 9.37 14.83 3.42
N ASP A 195 10.14 14.28 4.36
CA ASP A 195 9.59 13.66 5.57
C ASP A 195 9.03 14.71 6.54
N GLU A 196 9.66 15.89 6.61
CA GLU A 196 9.22 16.99 7.48
C GLU A 196 7.93 17.64 6.98
N ASP A 197 7.83 17.81 5.66
CA ASP A 197 6.62 18.29 4.98
C ASP A 197 5.41 17.40 5.27
N TRP A 198 5.61 16.09 5.23
CA TRP A 198 4.56 15.13 5.54
C TRP A 198 4.08 15.26 7.00
N ALA A 199 5.01 15.42 7.94
CA ALA A 199 4.67 15.60 9.35
C ALA A 199 3.90 16.90 9.61
N ALA A 200 4.26 17.99 8.92
CA ALA A 200 3.55 19.27 9.02
C ALA A 200 2.13 19.19 8.43
N GLN A 201 1.97 18.54 7.27
CA GLN A 201 0.66 18.38 6.63
C GLN A 201 -0.28 17.49 7.46
N GLN A 202 0.21 16.38 8.01
CA GLN A 202 -0.56 15.52 8.92
C GLN A 202 -1.10 16.29 10.14
N GLN A 203 -0.28 17.17 10.70
CA GLN A 203 -0.69 17.99 11.84
C GLN A 203 -1.79 18.98 11.45
N GLN A 204 -1.68 19.61 10.28
CA GLN A 204 -2.73 20.51 9.76
C GLN A 204 -4.03 19.76 9.43
N ASP A 205 -3.95 18.62 8.74
CA ASP A 205 -5.14 17.82 8.41
C ASP A 205 -5.85 17.31 9.69
N ALA A 206 -5.09 16.94 10.72
CA ALA A 206 -5.62 16.55 12.03
C ALA A 206 -6.27 17.72 12.77
N GLU A 207 -5.70 18.92 12.68
CA GLU A 207 -6.28 20.15 13.22
C GLU A 207 -7.56 20.53 12.48
N ASP A 208 -7.56 20.53 11.15
CA ASP A 208 -8.73 20.85 10.32
C ASP A 208 -9.88 19.86 10.57
N ALA A 209 -9.60 18.56 10.69
CA ALA A 209 -10.59 17.56 11.08
C ALA A 209 -11.18 17.83 12.47
N TYR A 210 -10.35 18.30 13.42
CA TYR A 210 -10.80 18.68 14.75
C TYR A 210 -11.71 19.93 14.74
N PHE A 211 -11.46 20.89 13.85
CA PHE A 211 -12.29 22.10 13.70
C PHE A 211 -13.54 21.88 12.85
N ALA A 212 -13.59 20.88 11.97
CA ALA A 212 -14.77 20.54 11.18
C ALA A 212 -15.89 19.87 12.00
N ASP A 213 -15.54 19.24 13.14
CA ASP A 213 -16.45 18.54 14.05
C ASP A 213 -16.87 19.38 15.28
N ALA A 214 -16.48 20.66 15.35
CA ALA A 214 -16.79 21.59 16.47
C ALA A 214 -17.86 22.63 16.11
#